data_AF-A0A4Q3X314-F1
#
_entry.id   AF-A0A4Q3X314-F1
#
_cell.length_a   1.000
_cell.length_b   1.000
_cell.length_c   1.000
_cell.angle_alpha   90.00
_cell.angle_beta   90.00
_cell.angle_gamma   90.00
#
_symmetry.space_group_name_H-M   'P 1'
#
loop_
_entity.id
_entity.type
_entity.pdbx_description
1 polymer ?
#
loop_
_entity_poly.entity_id
_entity_poly.type
_entity_poly.pdbx_seq_one_letter_code
_entity_poly.pdbx_strand_id
1 'polypeptide(L)'
;MQDLTSFAFSKIDSDLQFLISCFREVLHDMGQDGLAAALPWDEIPAPGEVPPRMAQAYSVAFQLLNLVEENAAEQTRRKREREDGMSAERGLWGDALDRLYKDDFS
;
A
#
# COMPACT_ATOMS: atom_id res chain seq x y z
N MET A 1 -1.39 2.98 -20.10
CA MET A 1 -2.06 3.50 -18.87
C MET A 1 -2.84 2.43 -18.10
N GLN A 2 -3.72 1.63 -18.74
CA GLN A 2 -4.46 0.54 -18.07
C GLN A 2 -3.57 -0.49 -17.35
N ASP A 3 -2.39 -0.84 -17.90
CA ASP A 3 -1.47 -1.81 -17.27
C ASP A 3 -0.94 -1.36 -15.89
N LEU A 4 -0.65 -0.06 -15.74
CA LEU A 4 -0.06 0.48 -14.52
C LEU A 4 -1.08 0.56 -13.37
N THR A 5 -2.35 0.83 -13.70
CA THR A 5 -3.44 0.80 -12.74
C THR A 5 -3.69 -0.63 -12.25
N SER A 6 -3.75 -1.61 -13.15
CA SER A 6 -3.90 -3.02 -12.78
C SER A 6 -2.71 -3.51 -11.94
N PHE A 7 -1.49 -3.11 -12.29
CA PHE A 7 -0.30 -3.39 -11.49
C PHE A 7 -0.40 -2.81 -10.08
N ALA A 8 -0.80 -1.54 -9.95
CA ALA A 8 -0.95 -0.88 -8.67
C ALA A 8 -1.98 -1.60 -7.78
N PHE A 9 -3.16 -1.93 -8.30
CA PHE A 9 -4.19 -2.65 -7.55
C PHE A 9 -3.74 -4.05 -7.14
N SER A 10 -3.18 -4.84 -8.08
CA SER A 10 -2.67 -6.17 -7.76
C SER A 10 -1.60 -6.13 -6.67
N LYS A 11 -0.78 -5.08 -6.67
CA LYS A 11 0.23 -4.88 -5.62
C LYS A 11 -0.41 -4.50 -4.29
N ILE A 12 -1.39 -3.60 -4.29
CA ILE A 12 -2.13 -3.21 -3.08
C ILE A 12 -2.76 -4.46 -2.45
N ASP A 13 -3.46 -5.27 -3.24
CA ASP A 13 -4.13 -6.47 -2.75
C ASP A 13 -3.14 -7.46 -2.13
N SER A 14 -2.04 -7.76 -2.84
CA SER A 14 -1.02 -8.70 -2.37
C SER A 14 -0.31 -8.22 -1.09
N ASP A 15 0.10 -6.96 -1.05
CA ASP A 15 0.85 -6.43 0.09
C ASP A 15 -0.09 -6.25 1.30
N LEU A 16 -1.34 -5.82 1.09
CA LEU A 16 -2.33 -5.69 2.16
C LEU A 16 -2.66 -7.05 2.77
N GLN A 17 -2.89 -8.08 1.94
CA GLN A 17 -3.16 -9.43 2.42
C GLN A 17 -2.02 -9.94 3.31
N PHE A 18 -0.77 -9.73 2.88
CA PHE A 18 0.41 -10.11 3.66
C PHE A 18 0.51 -9.36 5.00
N LEU A 19 0.33 -8.03 5.00
CA LEU A 19 0.44 -7.26 6.24
C LEU A 19 -0.69 -7.56 7.22
N ILE A 20 -1.91 -7.81 6.73
CA ILE A 20 -3.04 -8.20 7.57
C ILE A 20 -2.84 -9.60 8.14
N SER A 21 -2.27 -10.56 7.38
CA SER A 21 -1.92 -11.87 7.93
C SER A 21 -0.86 -11.77 9.03
N CYS A 22 0.17 -10.94 8.86
CA CYS A 22 1.15 -10.70 9.93
C CYS A 22 0.52 -10.02 11.15
N PHE A 23 -0.37 -9.05 10.95
CA PHE A 23 -1.05 -8.39 12.06
C PHE A 23 -1.95 -9.37 12.84
N ARG A 24 -2.62 -10.28 12.13
CA ARG A 24 -3.40 -11.37 12.71
C ARG A 24 -2.53 -12.28 13.57
N GLU A 25 -1.38 -12.71 13.07
CA GLU A 25 -0.42 -13.53 13.83
C GLU A 25 0.01 -12.83 15.13
N VAL A 26 0.36 -11.54 15.06
CA VAL A 26 0.72 -10.76 16.26
C VAL A 26 -0.43 -10.72 17.28
N LEU A 27 -1.68 -10.56 16.82
CA LEU A 27 -2.84 -10.58 17.71
C LEU A 27 -3.05 -11.95 18.37
N HIS A 28 -2.86 -13.05 17.62
CA HIS A 28 -2.92 -14.40 18.18
C HIS A 28 -1.82 -14.63 19.23
N ASP A 29 -0.58 -14.23 18.95
CA ASP A 29 0.55 -14.34 19.90
C ASP A 29 0.31 -13.54 21.18
N MET A 30 -0.47 -12.47 21.11
CA MET A 30 -0.90 -11.66 22.25
C MET A 30 -2.16 -12.20 22.96
N GLY A 31 -2.69 -13.35 22.54
CA GLY A 31 -3.93 -13.94 23.06
C GLY A 31 -5.19 -13.13 22.74
N GLN A 32 -5.16 -12.33 21.67
CA GLN A 32 -6.27 -11.48 21.22
C GLN A 32 -7.04 -12.13 20.06
N ASP A 33 -7.43 -13.40 20.22
CA ASP A 33 -8.08 -14.19 19.16
C ASP A 33 -9.38 -13.57 18.63
N GLY A 34 -10.14 -12.91 19.51
CA GLY A 34 -11.34 -12.19 19.12
C GLY A 34 -11.05 -11.00 18.20
N LEU A 35 -9.97 -10.25 18.45
CA LEU A 35 -9.54 -9.16 17.56
C LEU A 35 -8.98 -9.70 16.26
N ALA A 36 -8.17 -10.76 16.32
CA ALA A 36 -7.64 -11.43 15.16
C ALA A 36 -8.79 -11.84 14.23
N ALA A 37 -9.79 -12.57 14.74
CA ALA A 37 -10.97 -12.99 13.97
C ALA A 37 -11.81 -11.83 13.41
N ALA A 38 -11.73 -10.64 14.00
CA ALA A 38 -12.53 -9.48 13.64
C ALA A 38 -11.84 -8.49 12.68
N LEU A 39 -10.58 -8.74 12.30
CA LEU A 39 -9.84 -7.86 11.38
C LEU A 39 -10.55 -7.71 10.02
N PRO A 40 -10.48 -6.53 9.39
CA PRO A 40 -11.09 -6.26 8.09
C PRO A 40 -10.40 -7.01 6.95
N TRP A 41 -11.07 -7.02 5.79
CA TRP A 41 -10.61 -7.57 4.50
C TRP A 41 -10.45 -9.09 4.40
N ASP A 42 -10.83 -9.83 5.45
CA ASP A 42 -11.12 -11.25 5.33
C ASP A 42 -12.58 -11.50 4.99
N GLU A 43 -12.83 -12.63 4.33
CA GLU A 43 -14.19 -13.13 4.06
C GLU A 43 -14.88 -13.70 5.33
N ILE A 44 -14.22 -13.61 6.48
CA ILE A 44 -14.74 -14.11 7.75
C ILE A 44 -15.82 -13.13 8.24
N PRO A 45 -17.07 -13.58 8.45
CA PRO A 45 -18.11 -12.70 8.95
C PRO A 45 -17.71 -12.10 10.29
N ALA A 46 -17.94 -10.78 10.43
CA ALA A 46 -17.64 -10.07 11.65
C ALA A 46 -18.33 -10.76 12.85
N PRO A 47 -17.62 -10.95 13.98
CA PRO A 47 -18.20 -11.61 15.14
C PRO A 47 -19.45 -10.87 15.63
N GLY A 48 -20.42 -11.63 16.14
CA GLY A 48 -21.69 -11.08 16.65
C GLY A 48 -21.53 -10.15 17.85
N GLU A 49 -20.39 -10.23 18.56
CA GLU A 49 -19.98 -9.30 19.60
C GLU A 49 -18.74 -8.52 19.17
N VAL A 50 -18.71 -7.24 19.50
CA VAL A 50 -17.58 -6.34 19.21
C VAL A 50 -16.49 -6.53 20.28
N PRO A 51 -15.32 -7.13 19.95
CA PRO A 51 -14.24 -7.27 20.91
C PRO A 51 -13.74 -5.92 21.44
N PRO A 52 -13.28 -5.87 22.71
CA PRO A 52 -12.60 -4.70 23.27
C PRO A 52 -11.44 -4.28 22.37
N ARG A 53 -11.27 -2.97 22.16
CA ARG A 53 -10.21 -2.38 21.31
C ARG A 53 -10.35 -2.66 19.80
N MET A 54 -11.50 -3.11 19.31
CA MET A 54 -11.76 -3.25 17.86
C MET A 54 -11.43 -1.96 17.09
N ALA A 55 -11.84 -0.80 17.59
CA ALA A 55 -11.53 0.48 16.96
C ALA A 55 -10.01 0.74 16.82
N GLN A 56 -9.21 0.29 17.80
CA GLN A 56 -7.76 0.40 17.73
C GLN A 56 -7.18 -0.55 16.68
N ALA A 57 -7.64 -1.80 16.65
CA ALA A 57 -7.22 -2.76 15.64
C ALA A 57 -7.55 -2.27 14.21
N TYR A 58 -8.74 -1.70 14.01
CA TYR A 58 -9.13 -1.10 12.73
C TYR A 58 -8.31 0.14 12.38
N SER A 59 -7.93 0.94 13.37
CA SER A 59 -7.04 2.09 13.14
C SER A 59 -5.66 1.62 12.65
N VAL A 60 -5.12 0.55 13.23
CA VAL A 60 -3.85 -0.06 12.76
C VAL A 60 -4.03 -0.65 11.36
N ALA A 61 -5.11 -1.39 11.11
CA ALA A 61 -5.40 -1.97 9.80
C ALA A 61 -5.51 -0.89 8.71
N PHE A 62 -6.15 0.25 9.01
CA PHE A 62 -6.22 1.40 8.12
C PHE A 62 -4.84 2.04 7.87
N GLN A 63 -4.00 2.13 8.90
CA GLN A 63 -2.62 2.60 8.73
C GLN A 63 -1.79 1.67 7.83
N LEU A 64 -1.99 0.35 7.93
CA LEU A 64 -1.35 -0.62 7.03
C LEU A 64 -1.80 -0.43 5.58
N LEU A 65 -3.11 -0.21 5.36
CA LEU A 65 -3.62 0.11 4.02
C LEU A 65 -2.94 1.36 3.44
N ASN A 66 -2.86 2.45 4.20
CA ASN A 66 -2.22 3.68 3.72
C ASN A 66 -0.75 3.43 3.32
N LEU A 67 -0.01 2.64 4.11
CA LEU A 67 1.38 2.30 3.81
C LEU A 67 1.51 1.50 2.50
N VAL A 68 0.60 0.57 2.27
CA VAL A 68 0.55 -0.25 1.06
C VAL A 68 0.21 0.59 -0.16
N GLU A 69 -0.77 1.49 -0.06
CA GLU A 69 -1.16 2.40 -1.14
C GLU A 69 -0.01 3.34 -1.52
N GLU A 70 0.66 3.92 -0.52
CA GLU A 70 1.85 4.77 -0.74
C GLU A 70 2.96 3.98 -1.45
N ASN A 71 3.25 2.76 -0.99
CA ASN A 71 4.26 1.91 -1.62
C ASN A 71 3.90 1.56 -3.07
N ALA A 72 2.64 1.20 -3.34
CA ALA A 72 2.17 0.88 -4.68
C ALA A 72 2.27 2.09 -5.61
N ALA A 73 1.95 3.29 -5.13
CA ALA A 73 2.10 4.53 -5.88
C ALA A 73 3.57 4.80 -6.23
N GLU A 74 4.50 4.63 -5.28
CA GLU A 74 5.94 4.77 -5.53
C GLU A 74 6.46 3.75 -6.54
N GLN A 75 6.07 2.48 -6.41
CA GLN A 75 6.52 1.44 -7.33
C GLN A 75 5.94 1.63 -8.74
N THR A 76 4.70 2.10 -8.84
CA THR A 76 4.08 2.45 -10.13
C THR A 76 4.84 3.59 -10.81
N ARG A 77 5.24 4.63 -10.05
CA ARG A 77 6.08 5.72 -10.57
C ARG A 77 7.44 5.20 -11.05
N ARG A 78 8.11 4.34 -10.27
CA ARG A 78 9.39 3.70 -10.68
C ARG A 78 9.24 2.78 -11.88
N LYS A 79 8.09 2.11 -12.05
CA LYS A 79 7.81 1.27 -13.22
C LYS A 79 7.66 2.16 -14.47
N ARG A 80 6.87 3.24 -14.39
CA ARG A 80 6.74 4.24 -15.47
C ARG A 80 8.08 4.83 -15.89
N GLU A 81 8.90 5.28 -14.93
CA GLU A 81 10.22 5.84 -15.21
C GLU A 81 11.15 4.86 -15.96
N ARG A 82 11.07 3.56 -15.62
CA ARG A 82 11.86 2.52 -16.30
C ARG A 82 11.35 2.19 -17.70
N GLU A 83 10.04 2.23 -17.92
CA GLU A 83 9.42 1.85 -19.20
C GLU A 83 9.40 3.01 -20.21
N ASP A 84 9.07 4.21 -19.74
CA ASP A 84 8.83 5.39 -20.58
C ASP A 84 10.00 6.41 -20.54
N GLY A 85 11.00 6.19 -19.68
CA GLY A 85 12.22 6.99 -19.55
C GLY A 85 12.22 7.94 -18.35
N MET A 86 13.42 8.43 -18.01
CA MET A 86 13.69 9.18 -16.77
C MET A 86 12.86 10.48 -16.62
N SER A 87 12.43 11.08 -17.73
CA SER A 87 11.61 12.30 -17.77
C SER A 87 10.10 12.03 -17.90
N ALA A 88 9.67 10.77 -17.94
CA ALA A 88 8.27 10.41 -18.16
C ALA A 88 7.37 10.73 -16.96
N GLU A 89 7.93 10.79 -15.74
CA GLU A 89 7.18 11.13 -14.53
C GLU A 89 7.53 12.55 -14.09
N ARG A 90 6.51 13.43 -14.10
CA ARG A 90 6.68 14.85 -13.75
C ARG A 90 7.07 15.01 -12.29
N GLY A 91 8.02 15.89 -12.02
CA GLY A 91 8.49 16.21 -10.66
C GLY A 91 9.49 15.22 -10.07
N LEU A 92 9.96 14.24 -10.84
CA LEU A 92 11.16 13.46 -10.50
C LEU A 92 12.44 14.17 -10.96
N TRP A 93 13.58 13.72 -10.44
CA TRP A 93 14.89 14.25 -10.81
C TRP A 93 15.17 14.15 -12.31
N GLY A 94 14.70 13.10 -12.99
CA GLY A 94 14.86 12.99 -14.44
C GLY A 94 14.12 14.06 -15.24
N ASP A 95 12.88 14.41 -14.86
CA ASP A 95 12.15 15.55 -15.44
C ASP A 95 12.82 16.89 -15.09
N ALA A 96 13.30 17.05 -13.84
CA ALA A 96 14.00 18.28 -13.43
C ALA A 96 15.34 18.48 -14.17
N LEU A 97 16.13 17.42 -14.32
CA LEU A 97 17.41 17.46 -15.05
C LEU A 97 17.21 17.63 -16.55
N ASP A 98 16.22 16.95 -17.14
CA ASP A 98 15.86 17.14 -18.56
C ASP A 98 15.41 18.58 -18.84
N ARG A 99 14.66 19.20 -17.92
CA ARG A 99 14.32 20.63 -18.01
C ARG A 99 15.55 21.53 -17.91
N LEU A 100 16.42 21.32 -16.94
CA LEU A 100 17.66 22.11 -16.80
C LEU A 100 18.56 21.99 -18.03
N TYR A 101 18.70 20.80 -18.60
CA TYR A 101 19.45 20.57 -19.83
C TYR A 101 18.83 21.32 -21.03
N LYS A 102 17.50 21.30 -21.14
CA LYS A 102 16.76 22.04 -22.19
C LYS A 102 16.83 23.56 -22.01
N ASP A 103 17.00 24.04 -20.79
CA ASP A 103 17.13 25.45 -20.44
C ASP A 103 18.58 25.97 -20.54
N ASP A 104 19.48 25.20 -21.18
CA ASP A 104 20.89 25.56 -21.49
C ASP A 104 21.79 25.73 -20.25
N PHE A 105 21.40 25.12 -19.12
CA PHE A 105 22.26 24.99 -17.94
C PHE A 105 23.13 23.73 -18.08
N SER A 106 24.33 23.87 -18.66
CA SER A 106 25.35 22.80 -18.79
C SER A 106 26.45 22.90 -17.75
#